data_AF-A0A8T4JHZ6-F1
#
_entry.id   AF-A0A8T4JHZ6-F1
#
_cell.length_a   1.000
_cell.length_b   1.000
_cell.length_c   1.000
_cell.angle_alpha   90.00
_cell.angle_beta   90.00
_cell.angle_gamma   90.00
#
_symmetry.space_group_name_H-M   'P 1'
#
loop_
_entity.id
_entity.type
_entity.pdbx_description
1 polymer ?
#
loop_
_entity_poly.entity_id
_entity_poly.type
_entity_poly.pdbx_seq_one_letter_code
_entity_poly.pdbx_strand_id
1 'polypeptide(L)' 'MKQEMKCPICTQKVYSSIGYGCRMCGMALENKTSNFCCKICMRKYKTINKRAKALVL' A
#
# COMPACT_ATOMS: atom_id res chain seq x y z
N MET A 1 -17.66 -6.92 13.39
CA MET A 1 -17.54 -5.58 12.77
C MET A 1 -16.15 -5.45 12.17
N LYS A 2 -16.01 -5.13 10.87
CA LYS A 2 -14.69 -4.87 10.27
C LYS A 2 -14.23 -3.49 10.73
N GLN A 3 -13.05 -3.39 11.35
CA GLN A 3 -12.48 -2.09 11.71
C GLN A 3 -12.07 -1.36 10.43
N GLU A 4 -12.77 -0.27 10.10
CA GLU A 4 -12.43 0.63 9.02
C GLU A 4 -11.21 1.47 9.43
N MET A 5 -10.09 1.30 8.73
CA MET A 5 -8.91 2.13 8.92
C MET A 5 -8.69 3.04 7.71
N LYS A 6 -8.03 4.18 7.88
CA LYS A 6 -7.66 5.07 6.78
C LYS A 6 -6.19 4.91 6.47
N CYS A 7 -5.85 4.71 5.19
CA CYS A 7 -4.47 4.66 4.75
C CYS A 7 -3.77 6.00 5.03
N PRO A 8 -2.60 6.03 5.72
CA PRO A 8 -1.90 7.28 6.02
C PRO A 8 -1.30 7.94 4.77
N ILE A 9 -1.21 7.23 3.64
CA ILE A 9 -0.57 7.71 2.40
C ILE A 9 -1.57 8.25 1.40
N CYS A 10 -2.69 7.57 1.19
CA CYS A 10 -3.68 7.96 0.19
C CYS A 10 -5.07 8.22 0.75
N THR A 11 -5.20 8.24 2.08
CA THR A 11 -6.42 8.59 2.85
C THR A 11 -7.66 7.76 2.55
N GLN A 12 -7.58 6.79 1.63
CA GLN A 12 -8.64 5.86 1.32
C GLN A 12 -8.89 4.91 2.50
N LYS A 13 -10.17 4.55 2.63
CA LYS A 13 -10.62 3.53 3.57
C LYS A 13 -10.03 2.17 3.17
N VAL A 14 -9.42 1.51 4.13
CA VAL A 14 -8.86 0.17 4.03
C VAL A 14 -9.47 -0.69 5.13
N TYR A 15 -9.76 -1.93 4.80
CA TYR A 15 -10.37 -2.87 5.74
C TYR A 15 -9.29 -3.80 6.28
N SER A 16 -9.23 -3.93 7.61
CA SER A 16 -8.30 -4.85 8.24
C SER A 16 -8.66 -6.30 7.86
N SER A 17 -7.79 -6.96 7.09
CA SER A 17 -7.91 -8.36 6.70
C SER A 17 -6.59 -9.08 6.93
N ILE A 18 -6.65 -10.27 7.52
CA ILE A 18 -5.47 -11.04 7.92
C ILE A 18 -4.77 -11.59 6.66
N GLY A 19 -3.49 -11.21 6.48
CA GLY A 19 -2.55 -11.91 5.61
C GLY A 19 -1.96 -11.15 4.42
N TYR A 20 -2.50 -10.00 4.02
CA TYR A 20 -1.96 -9.23 2.88
C TYR A 20 -1.87 -7.75 3.20
N GLY A 21 -0.65 -7.21 3.24
CA GLY A 21 -0.37 -5.81 3.51
C GLY A 21 -0.01 -5.04 2.24
N CYS A 22 -0.38 -3.76 2.18
CA CYS A 22 0.04 -2.84 1.14
C CYS A 22 1.55 -2.66 1.17
N ARG A 23 2.24 -2.94 0.06
CA ARG A 23 3.71 -2.77 -0.05
C ARG A 23 4.22 -1.35 0.20
N MET A 24 3.34 -0.34 0.16
CA MET A 24 3.69 1.07 0.40
C MET A 24 3.41 1.52 1.83
N CYS A 25 2.24 1.20 2.38
CA CYS A 25 1.80 1.73 3.68
C CYS A 25 1.65 0.69 4.78
N GLY A 26 1.92 -0.60 4.50
CA GLY A 26 1.80 -1.70 5.45
C GLY A 26 0.37 -2.06 5.86
N MET A 27 -0.63 -1.26 5.47
CA MET A 27 -2.03 -1.50 5.81
C MET A 27 -2.55 -2.80 5.22
N ALA A 28 -3.33 -3.53 6.01
CA ALA A 28 -4.02 -4.73 5.59
C ALA A 28 -4.99 -4.45 4.43
N LEU A 29 -5.02 -5.36 3.46
CA LEU A 29 -5.81 -5.29 2.24
C LEU A 29 -6.90 -6.34 2.26
N GLU A 30 -8.11 -5.92 1.92
CA GLU A 30 -9.27 -6.82 1.87
C GLU A 30 -9.12 -7.90 0.79
N ASN A 31 -8.51 -7.53 -0.34
CA ASN A 31 -8.35 -8.42 -1.48
C ASN A 31 -6.90 -8.95 -1.57
N LYS A 32 -6.75 -10.26 -1.42
CA LYS A 32 -5.46 -10.98 -1.51
C LYS A 32 -4.77 -10.85 -2.87
N THR A 33 -5.49 -10.45 -3.92
CA THR A 33 -4.93 -10.22 -5.26
C THR A 33 -4.31 -8.84 -5.43
N SER A 34 -4.63 -7.88 -4.56
CA SER A 34 -4.07 -6.54 -4.63
C SER A 34 -2.82 -6.42 -3.77
N ASN A 35 -1.73 -5.92 -4.37
CA ASN A 35 -0.48 -5.61 -3.66
C ASN A 35 -0.48 -4.21 -3.00
N PHE A 36 -1.44 -3.36 -3.36
CA PHE A 36 -1.50 -1.97 -2.94
C PHE A 36 -2.90 -1.57 -2.53
N CYS A 37 -2.96 -0.65 -1.57
CA CYS A 37 -4.18 -0.07 -1.04
C CYS A 37 -4.97 0.76 -2.07
N CYS A 38 -4.26 1.40 -3.01
CA CYS A 38 -4.80 2.31 -4.00
C CYS A 38 -3.72 2.61 -5.07
N LYS A 39 -4.11 3.25 -6.17
CA LYS A 39 -3.17 3.68 -7.24
C LYS A 39 -2.11 4.67 -6.74
N ILE A 40 -2.40 5.47 -5.72
CA ILE A 40 -1.43 6.42 -5.12
C ILE A 40 -0.33 5.66 -4.36
N CYS A 41 -0.71 4.67 -3.54
CA CYS A 41 0.22 3.73 -2.88
C CYS A 41 1.19 3.11 -3.92
N MET A 42 0.64 2.61 -5.04
CA MET A 42 1.43 2.03 -6.13
C MET A 42 2.37 3.03 -6.82
N ARG A 43 1.89 4.24 -7.14
CA ARG A 43 2.71 5.28 -7.79
C ARG A 43 3.88 5.70 -6.89
N LYS A 44 3.63 5.99 -5.61
CA LYS A 44 4.69 6.35 -4.65
C LYS A 44 5.72 5.24 -4.48
N TYR A 45 5.27 3.99 -4.35
CA TYR A 45 6.17 2.84 -4.25
C TYR A 45 7.06 2.71 -5.50
N LYS A 46 6.50 2.88 -6.70
CA LYS A 46 7.28 2.87 -7.95
C LYS A 46 8.29 4.02 -7.99
N THR A 47 7.92 5.23 -7.59
CA THR A 47 8.84 6.38 -7.57
C THR A 47 9.99 6.17 -6.60
N ILE A 48 9.73 5.67 -5.39
CA ILE A 48 10.76 5.41 -4.38
C ILE A 48 11.70 4.29 -4.85
N ASN A 49 11.17 3.17 -5.33
CA ASN A 49 12.01 2.07 -5.81
C ASN A 49 12.77 2.41 -7.10
N LYS A 50 12.20 3.24 -7.99
CA LYS A 50 12.92 3.73 -9.18
C LYS A 50 14.09 4.63 -8.78
N ARG A 51 13.92 5.48 -7.75
CA ARG A 51 15.00 6.28 -7.18
C ARG A 51 16.05 5.43 -6.48
N ALA A 52 15.65 4.42 -5.71
CA ALA A 52 16.57 3.50 -5.06
C ALA A 52 17.44 2.76 -6.09
N LYS A 53 16.86 2.32 -7.21
CA LYS A 53 17.61 1.66 -8.29
C LYS A 53 18.57 2.59 -9.04
N ALA A 54 18.27 3.89 -9.08
CA ALA A 54 19.12 4.90 -9.71
C ALA A 54 20.29 5.35 -8.81
N LEU A 55 20.24 5.06 -7.51
CA LEU A 55 21.28 5.44 -6.54
C LEU A 55 22.33 4.33 -6.31
N VAL A 56 22.14 3.17 -6.94
CA VAL A 56 23.01 1.98 -6.84
C VAL A 56 23.86 1.79 -8.12
N LEU A 57 23.79 2.74 -9.06
CA LEU A 57 24.61 2.84 -10.26
C LEU A 57 25.59 4.01 -10.10
#